data_AF-A0A2V2U6Q7-F1
#
_entry.id   AF-A0A2V2U6Q7-F1
#
_cell.length_a   1.000
_cell.length_b   1.000
_cell.length_c   1.000
_cell.angle_alpha   90.00
_cell.angle_beta   90.00
_cell.angle_gamma   90.00
#
_symmetry.space_group_name_H-M   'P 1'
#
loop_
_entity.id
_entity.type
_entity.pdbx_description
1 polymer ?
#
loop_
_entity_poly.entity_id
_entity_poly.type
_entity_poly.pdbx_seq_one_letter_code
_entity_poly.pdbx_strand_id
1 'polypeptide(L)'
;MTIFVGSPSLVHDTFTIEPGEIVFVPQGYLHEFNNISNEEAKFVLVFNNERPQTMGISGSVGSMPNLVMNAILESNHLVRF
;
A
#
# COMPACT_ATOMS: atom_id res chain seq x y z
N MET A 1 -4.69 5.11 13.95
CA MET A 1 -4.33 4.28 12.76
C MET A 1 -2.92 4.67 12.33
N THR A 2 -2.11 3.82 11.74
CA THR A 2 -0.84 4.26 11.10
C THR A 2 -0.96 4.26 9.60
N ILE A 3 -0.25 5.17 8.94
CA ILE A 3 -0.04 5.17 7.50
C ILE A 3 1.45 5.04 7.19
N PHE A 4 1.81 4.13 6.29
CA PHE A 4 3.10 4.13 5.61
C PHE A 4 2.96 4.90 4.30
N VAL A 5 3.93 5.74 3.96
CA VAL A 5 3.98 6.46 2.68
C VAL A 5 5.40 6.37 2.09
N GLY A 6 5.52 5.74 0.92
CA GLY A 6 6.77 5.57 0.19
C GLY A 6 6.76 6.30 -1.14
N SER A 7 7.74 7.18 -1.35
CA SER A 7 7.94 7.86 -2.62
C SER A 7 8.59 6.95 -3.68
N PRO A 8 8.40 7.23 -4.97
CA PRO A 8 9.13 6.54 -6.05
C PRO A 8 10.66 6.67 -5.95
N SER A 9 11.16 7.70 -5.25
CA SER A 9 12.59 7.95 -5.01
C SER A 9 13.12 7.24 -3.75
N LEU A 10 12.39 6.26 -3.21
CA LEU A 10 12.77 5.44 -2.05
C LEU A 10 12.90 6.18 -0.72
N VAL A 11 12.39 7.42 -0.63
CA VAL A 11 12.16 8.08 0.66
C VAL A 11 10.80 7.64 1.19
N HIS A 12 10.75 7.23 2.46
CA HIS A 12 9.50 6.81 3.09
C HIS A 12 9.37 7.33 4.51
N ASP A 13 8.14 7.34 5.02
CA ASP A 13 7.82 7.62 6.41
C ASP A 13 6.62 6.79 6.88
N THR A 14 6.50 6.61 8.19
CA THR A 14 5.35 5.97 8.84
C THR A 14 4.93 6.79 10.05
N PHE A 15 3.66 7.19 10.08
CA PHE A 15 3.14 8.02 11.18
C PHE A 15 1.70 7.66 11.55
N THR A 16 1.28 8.10 12.73
CA THR A 16 -0.08 7.90 13.24
C THR A 16 -1.02 8.97 12.68
N ILE A 17 -2.26 8.56 12.41
CA ILE A 17 -3.40 9.40 12.05
C ILE A 17 -4.48 9.21 13.11
N GLU A 18 -4.98 10.33 13.63
CA GLU A 18 -6.06 10.44 14.60
C GLU A 18 -7.38 10.95 13.97
N PRO A 19 -8.53 10.71 14.62
CA PRO A 19 -9.81 11.24 14.15
C PRO A 19 -9.79 12.76 13.97
N GLY A 20 -10.18 13.22 12.78
CA GLY A 20 -10.22 14.64 12.41
C GLY A 20 -9.00 15.13 11.65
N GLU A 21 -7.96 14.32 11.51
CA GLU A 21 -6.78 14.66 10.71
C GLU A 21 -6.98 14.38 9.22
N ILE A 22 -6.30 15.19 8.39
CA ILE A 22 -6.27 15.02 6.94
C ILE A 22 -4.84 14.67 6.53
N VAL A 23 -4.72 13.60 5.76
CA VAL A 23 -3.46 13.17 5.17
C VAL A 23 -3.57 13.22 3.65
N PHE A 24 -2.48 13.63 3.00
CA PHE A 24 -2.36 13.65 1.55
C PHE A 24 -1.23 12.71 1.12
N VAL A 25 -1.55 11.79 0.21
CA VAL A 25 -0.59 10.89 -0.44
C VAL A 25 -0.53 11.26 -1.93
N PRO A 26 0.62 11.71 -2.45
CA PRO A 26 0.73 12.07 -3.86
C PRO A 26 0.53 10.85 -4.77
N GLN A 27 0.09 11.10 -6.02
CA GLN A 27 -0.07 10.05 -7.01
C GLN A 27 1.24 9.26 -7.22
N GLY A 28 1.14 7.94 -7.30
CA GLY A 28 2.27 7.04 -7.52
C GLY A 28 3.07 6.69 -6.26
N TYR A 29 2.70 7.23 -5.09
CA TYR A 29 3.31 6.86 -3.82
C TYR A 29 2.69 5.56 -3.31
N LEU A 30 3.55 4.65 -2.86
CA LEU A 30 3.12 3.45 -2.16
C LEU A 30 2.55 3.85 -0.80
N HIS A 31 1.44 3.24 -0.40
CA HIS A 31 0.83 3.50 0.89
C HIS A 31 0.17 2.26 1.46
N GLU A 32 0.17 2.18 2.79
CA GLU A 32 -0.51 1.14 3.57
C GLU A 32 -1.20 1.80 4.75
N PHE A 33 -2.45 1.41 5.02
CA PHE A 33 -3.19 1.81 6.21
C PHE A 33 -3.27 0.63 7.17
N ASN A 34 -2.80 0.81 8.40
CA ASN A 34 -2.82 -0.23 9.42
C ASN A 34 -3.58 0.23 10.67
N ASN A 35 -4.64 -0.49 11.03
CA ASN A 35 -5.40 -0.23 12.24
C ASN A 35 -4.66 -0.83 13.45
N ILE A 36 -4.04 0.04 14.25
CA ILE A 36 -3.30 -0.33 15.46
C ILE A 36 -4.17 -0.31 16.74
N SER A 37 -5.49 -0.15 16.60
CA SER A 37 -6.43 -0.09 17.73
C SER A 37 -7.31 -1.34 17.79
N ASN A 38 -8.01 -1.51 18.91
CA ASN A 38 -9.00 -2.57 19.09
C ASN A 38 -10.40 -2.19 18.58
N GLU A 39 -10.55 -0.99 18.03
CA GLU A 39 -11.82 -0.45 17.55
C GLU A 39 -11.85 -0.41 16.02
N GLU A 40 -13.04 -0.31 15.43
CA GLU A 40 -13.19 -0.18 13.97
C GLU A 40 -12.67 1.19 13.49
N ALA A 41 -11.70 1.17 12.56
CA ALA A 41 -11.21 2.37 11.91
C ALA A 41 -12.07 2.73 10.68
N LYS A 42 -12.55 3.97 10.61
CA LYS A 42 -13.31 4.52 9.47
C LYS A 42 -12.64 5.78 8.94
N PHE A 43 -12.49 5.85 7.63
CA PHE A 43 -11.92 7.02 6.95
C PHE A 43 -12.52 7.16 5.56
N VAL A 44 -12.35 8.36 4.99
CA VAL A 44 -12.82 8.69 3.64
C VAL A 44 -11.61 8.86 2.73
N LEU A 45 -11.59 8.13 1.62
CA LEU A 45 -10.62 8.34 0.55
C LEU A 45 -11.25 9.19 -0.55
N VAL A 46 -10.55 10.25 -0.94
CA VAL A 46 -10.99 11.17 -1.99
C VAL A 46 -9.93 11.21 -3.07
N PHE A 47 -10.38 11.16 -4.33
CA PHE A 47 -9.53 11.25 -5.51
C PHE A 47 -9.98 12.45 -6.33
N ASN A 48 -9.02 13.10 -7.02
CA ASN A 48 -9.29 14.18 -7.96
C ASN A 48 -9.61 13.68 -9.38
N ASN A 49 -10.02 12.41 -9.50
CA ASN A 49 -10.37 11.76 -10.75
C ASN A 49 -11.68 10.97 -10.56
N GLU A 50 -12.54 11.00 -11.56
CA GLU A 50 -13.85 10.35 -11.58
C GLU A 50 -13.79 8.82 -11.71
N ARG A 51 -12.64 8.28 -12.13
CA ARG A 51 -12.36 6.85 -12.30
C ARG A 51 -10.99 6.53 -11.67
N PRO A 52 -10.88 6.57 -10.33
CA PRO A 52 -9.63 6.23 -9.67
C PRO A 52 -9.26 4.77 -9.96
N GLN A 53 -7.99 4.55 -10.24
CA GLN A 53 -7.41 3.22 -10.41
C GLN A 53 -6.47 2.94 -9.25
N THR A 54 -6.42 1.68 -8.84
CA THR A 54 -5.50 1.20 -7.80
C THR A 54 -4.73 0.00 -8.32
N MET A 55 -3.52 -0.18 -7.81
CA MET A 55 -2.71 -1.38 -8.01
C MET A 55 -2.36 -1.94 -6.64
N GLY A 56 -2.96 -3.06 -6.29
CA GLY A 56 -2.64 -3.77 -5.05
C GLY A 56 -1.34 -4.56 -5.20
N ILE A 57 -0.49 -4.57 -4.17
CA ILE A 57 0.77 -5.34 -4.18
C ILE A 57 0.48 -6.82 -4.42
N SER A 58 -0.39 -7.45 -3.62
CA SER A 58 -0.68 -8.89 -3.74
C SER A 58 -1.17 -9.29 -5.13
N GLY A 59 -2.08 -8.52 -5.73
CA GLY A 59 -2.56 -8.75 -7.09
C GLY A 59 -1.47 -8.56 -8.15
N SER A 60 -0.61 -7.55 -7.97
CA SER A 60 0.51 -7.28 -8.88
C SER A 60 1.52 -8.42 -8.83
N VAL A 61 1.94 -8.83 -7.64
CA VAL A 61 2.90 -9.92 -7.45
C VAL A 61 2.30 -11.27 -7.88
N GLY A 62 1.05 -11.56 -7.52
CA GLY A 62 0.36 -12.79 -7.90
C GLY A 62 0.09 -12.93 -9.40
N SER A 63 0.14 -11.83 -10.15
CA SER A 63 0.03 -11.85 -11.61
C SER A 63 1.34 -12.21 -12.33
N MET A 64 2.47 -12.19 -11.63
CA MET A 64 3.78 -12.49 -12.21
C MET A 64 4.03 -14.01 -12.26
N PRO A 65 4.67 -14.54 -13.31
CA PRO A 65 5.08 -15.95 -13.34
C PRO A 65 6.04 -16.28 -12.19
N ASN A 66 5.91 -17.47 -11.59
CA ASN A 66 6.78 -17.94 -10.51
C ASN A 66 8.28 -17.85 -10.85
N LEU A 67 8.64 -18.09 -12.11
CA LEU A 67 9.99 -17.90 -12.65
C LEU A 67 10.53 -16.48 -12.34
N VAL A 68 9.72 -15.47 -12.63
CA VAL A 68 10.09 -14.05 -12.46
C VAL A 68 10.17 -13.73 -10.97
N MET A 69 9.20 -14.21 -10.19
CA MET A 69 9.19 -13.99 -8.74
C MET A 69 10.39 -14.63 -8.03
N ASN A 70 10.74 -15.86 -8.39
CA ASN A 70 11.91 -16.55 -7.82
C ASN A 70 13.22 -15.82 -8.15
N ALA A 71 13.33 -15.27 -9.36
CA ALA A 71 14.50 -14.51 -9.78
C ALA A 71 14.62 -13.16 -9.05
N ILE A 72 13.50 -12.50 -8.76
CA ILE A 72 13.49 -11.17 -8.12
C ILE A 72 13.64 -11.26 -6.60
N LEU A 73 12.94 -12.21 -5.94
CA LEU A 73 12.89 -12.31 -4.48
C LEU A 73 13.89 -13.32 -3.90
N GLU A 74 14.67 -14.01 -4.74
CA GLU A 74 15.55 -15.12 -4.33
C GLU A 74 14.81 -16.19 -3.50
N SER A 75 13.49 -16.31 -3.68
CA SER A 75 12.66 -17.20 -2.89
C SER A 75 12.63 -18.60 -3.52
N ASN A 76 13.07 -19.62 -2.77
CA ASN A 76 12.92 -21.04 -3.15
C ASN A 76 11.52 -21.61 -2.85
N HIS A 77 10.53 -20.75 -2.61
CA HIS A 77 9.21 -21.12 -2.16
C HIS A 77 8.16 -20.68 -3.18
N LEU A 78 7.17 -21.54 -3.45
CA LEU A 78 6.01 -21.17 -4.25
C LEU A 78 5.25 -20.06 -3.51
N VAL A 79 5.43 -18.81 -3.93
CA VAL A 79 4.63 -17.70 -3.42
C VAL A 79 3.22 -17.85 -4.02
N ARG A 80 2.31 -18.45 -3.26
CA ARG A 80 0.88 -18.54 -3.60
C ARG A 80 0.16 -17.42 -2.86
N PHE A 81 -0.36 -16.45 -3.61
CA PHE A 81 -1.28 -15.42 -3.14
C PHE A 81 -2.72 -15.90 -3.24
#